data_AF-A0A1G0P2C9-F1
#
_entry.id   AF-A0A1G0P2C9-F1
#
_cell.length_a   1.000
_cell.length_b   1.000
_cell.length_c   1.000
_cell.angle_alpha   90.00
_cell.angle_beta   90.00
_cell.angle_gamma   90.00
#
_symmetry.space_group_name_H-M   'P 1'
#
loop_
_entity.id
_entity.type
_entity.pdbx_description
1 polymer ?
#
loop_
_entity_poly.entity_id
_entity_poly.type
_entity_poly.pdbx_seq_one_letter_code
_entity_poly.pdbx_strand_id
1 'polypeptide(L)'
;MKGLLNIIFLFQIALSNNTILPQPLLFSKEAIEIKIYDGYTIVNGDYTFKNKNKNELTRALFYPFPVNLSSSYPDSIFVFEQDIKAMPFTRSSTGIHFSIKVLPDSETTIKVSYRQKLTSEEMKYILTSTQSWKQPLEKAEYKILLTKKFELTNLSLKPDKKDSNSTYNIYYITKENFMPETDLIVKWARRGK
;
A
#
# COMPACT_ATOMS: atom_id res chain seq x y z
N MET A 1 -18.15 -65.15 -41.87
CA MET A 1 -16.82 -64.72 -41.40
C MET A 1 -16.64 -63.25 -41.73
N LYS A 2 -16.28 -62.46 -40.72
CA LYS A 2 -15.86 -61.04 -40.77
C LYS A 2 -16.97 -60.00 -41.04
N GLY A 3 -17.63 -59.58 -39.97
CA GLY A 3 -18.15 -58.22 -39.85
C GLY A 3 -17.04 -57.21 -39.55
N LEU A 4 -17.36 -55.92 -39.64
CA LEU A 4 -16.72 -54.72 -39.04
C LEU A 4 -17.28 -53.52 -39.84
N LEU A 5 -17.64 -52.36 -39.30
CA LEU A 5 -17.81 -51.82 -37.95
C LEU A 5 -18.42 -50.42 -38.20
N ASN A 6 -19.61 -50.13 -37.67
CA ASN A 6 -20.20 -48.78 -37.75
C ASN A 6 -19.36 -47.83 -36.89
N ILE A 7 -18.70 -46.84 -37.50
CA ILE A 7 -17.98 -45.78 -36.78
C ILE A 7 -18.99 -44.68 -36.46
N ILE A 8 -19.48 -44.68 -35.23
CA ILE A 8 -20.23 -43.56 -34.64
C ILE A 8 -19.20 -42.55 -34.11
N PHE A 9 -19.11 -41.38 -34.73
CA PHE A 9 -18.35 -40.25 -34.21
C PHE A 9 -19.14 -39.61 -33.05
N LEU A 10 -18.88 -40.06 -31.82
CA LEU A 10 -19.32 -39.37 -30.62
C LEU A 10 -18.46 -38.12 -30.42
N PHE A 11 -19.06 -36.95 -30.69
CA PHE A 11 -18.53 -35.64 -30.31
C PHE A 11 -18.37 -35.60 -28.78
N GLN A 12 -17.14 -35.71 -28.28
CA GLN A 12 -16.87 -35.47 -26.87
C GLN A 12 -17.01 -33.97 -26.60
N ILE A 13 -18.07 -33.59 -25.91
CA ILE A 13 -18.18 -32.29 -25.27
C ILE A 13 -17.09 -32.27 -24.19
N ALA A 14 -15.97 -31.62 -24.49
CA ALA A 14 -15.00 -31.25 -23.49
C ALA A 14 -15.70 -30.27 -22.54
N LEU A 15 -16.18 -30.79 -21.40
CA LEU A 15 -16.47 -29.98 -20.24
C LEU A 15 -15.14 -29.34 -19.81
N SER A 16 -14.83 -28.18 -20.37
CA SER A 16 -13.83 -27.30 -19.81
C SER A 16 -14.32 -26.95 -18.43
N ASN A 17 -13.83 -27.67 -17.42
CA ASN A 17 -13.83 -27.20 -16.05
C ASN A 17 -12.98 -25.93 -16.06
N ASN A 18 -13.62 -24.81 -16.41
CA ASN A 18 -13.11 -23.50 -16.06
C ASN A 18 -13.15 -23.47 -14.54
N THR A 19 -12.09 -24.00 -13.92
CA THR A 19 -11.75 -23.64 -12.56
C THR A 19 -11.51 -22.14 -12.62
N ILE A 20 -12.57 -21.37 -12.35
CA ILE A 20 -12.47 -19.94 -12.12
C ILE A 20 -11.60 -19.84 -10.87
N LEU A 21 -10.29 -19.66 -11.07
CA LEU A 21 -9.39 -19.32 -9.99
C LEU A 21 -10.02 -18.10 -9.29
N PRO A 22 -10.20 -18.13 -7.96
CA PRO A 22 -10.74 -16.99 -7.24
C PRO A 22 -9.94 -15.74 -7.65
N GLN A 23 -10.60 -14.73 -8.20
CA GLN A 23 -9.88 -13.52 -8.56
C GLN A 23 -9.32 -12.92 -7.27
N PRO A 24 -8.04 -12.57 -7.23
CA PRO A 24 -7.44 -12.08 -6.00
C PRO A 24 -8.07 -10.73 -5.61
N LEU A 25 -8.06 -10.45 -4.31
CA LEU A 25 -8.24 -9.09 -3.81
C LEU A 25 -7.18 -8.21 -4.47
N LEU A 26 -7.57 -7.10 -5.09
CA LEU A 26 -6.65 -6.23 -5.80
C LEU A 26 -6.29 -5.04 -4.93
N PHE A 27 -5.00 -4.81 -4.68
CA PHE A 27 -4.51 -3.55 -4.11
C PHE A 27 -4.27 -2.57 -5.26
N SER A 28 -5.13 -1.55 -5.36
CA SER A 28 -5.27 -0.75 -6.58
C SER A 28 -4.71 0.66 -6.48
N LYS A 29 -4.86 1.31 -5.32
CA LYS A 29 -4.43 2.70 -5.13
C LYS A 29 -3.86 2.89 -3.75
N GLU A 30 -2.91 3.82 -3.65
CA GLU A 30 -2.47 4.34 -2.36
C GLU A 30 -2.33 5.87 -2.39
N ALA A 31 -2.66 6.52 -1.27
CA ALA A 31 -2.42 7.94 -1.06
C ALA A 31 -1.79 8.14 0.32
N ILE A 32 -0.54 8.58 0.36
CA ILE A 32 0.28 8.67 1.57
C ILE A 32 0.66 10.11 1.84
N GLU A 33 0.30 10.61 3.03
CA GLU A 33 0.80 11.86 3.57
C GLU A 33 1.84 11.59 4.67
N ILE A 34 3.04 12.13 4.49
CA ILE A 34 4.15 12.01 5.45
C ILE A 34 4.46 13.40 5.99
N LYS A 35 4.35 13.59 7.30
CA LYS A 35 4.75 14.82 8.01
C LYS A 35 5.99 14.54 8.83
N ILE A 36 7.06 15.30 8.59
CA ILE A 36 8.36 15.15 9.24
C ILE A 36 8.57 16.27 10.27
N TYR A 37 8.77 15.89 11.52
CA TYR A 37 9.04 16.76 12.65
C TYR A 37 10.42 16.47 13.26
N ASP A 38 10.81 17.27 14.27
CA ASP A 38 12.02 17.01 15.04
C ASP A 38 11.84 15.73 15.89
N GLY A 39 12.56 14.66 15.52
CA GLY A 39 12.57 13.38 16.23
C GLY A 39 11.40 12.43 15.96
N TYR A 40 10.46 12.75 15.06
CA TYR A 40 9.37 11.84 14.70
C TYR A 40 8.72 12.17 13.35
N THR A 41 8.00 11.18 12.81
CA THR A 41 7.11 11.33 11.65
C THR A 41 5.70 10.93 11.99
N ILE A 42 4.74 11.55 11.29
CA ILE A 42 3.36 11.08 11.20
C ILE A 42 3.12 10.65 9.77
N VAL A 43 2.60 9.44 9.58
CA VAL A 43 2.24 8.90 8.28
C VAL A 43 0.74 8.60 8.30
N ASN A 44 0.02 9.12 7.30
CA ASN A 44 -1.36 8.79 7.04
C ASN A 44 -1.43 8.16 5.66
N GLY A 45 -1.87 6.92 5.56
CA GLY A 45 -2.01 6.23 4.28
C GLY A 45 -3.42 5.72 4.07
N ASP A 46 -3.96 5.98 2.89
CA ASP A 46 -5.21 5.44 2.40
C ASP A 46 -4.89 4.37 1.34
N TYR A 47 -5.44 3.16 1.51
CA TYR A 47 -5.16 1.99 0.67
C TYR A 47 -6.48 1.47 0.11
N THR A 48 -6.65 1.52 -1.21
CA THR A 48 -7.88 1.09 -1.87
C THR A 48 -7.75 -0.33 -2.40
N PHE A 49 -8.63 -1.21 -1.93
CA PHE A 49 -8.73 -2.59 -2.34
C PHE A 49 -10.01 -2.84 -3.14
N LYS A 50 -9.90 -3.62 -4.22
CA LYS A 50 -11.04 -3.96 -5.09
C LYS A 50 -11.32 -5.46 -5.05
N ASN A 51 -12.59 -5.80 -5.03
CA ASN A 51 -13.07 -7.16 -5.22
C ASN A 51 -13.84 -7.24 -6.55
N LYS A 52 -13.27 -7.93 -7.54
CA LYS A 52 -13.92 -8.20 -8.83
C LYS A 52 -14.70 -9.51 -8.87
N ASN A 53 -14.78 -10.23 -7.74
CA ASN A 53 -15.56 -11.45 -7.64
C ASN A 53 -17.03 -11.14 -7.39
N LYS A 54 -17.88 -12.11 -7.73
CA LYS A 54 -19.31 -12.11 -7.40
C LYS A 54 -19.61 -12.45 -5.95
N ASN A 55 -18.61 -12.92 -5.22
CA ASN A 55 -18.71 -13.24 -3.79
C ASN A 55 -17.92 -12.23 -2.97
N GLU A 56 -18.36 -12.02 -1.74
CA GLU A 56 -17.63 -11.25 -0.74
C GLU A 56 -16.26 -11.87 -0.45
N LEU A 57 -15.27 -11.01 -0.23
CA LEU A 57 -13.94 -11.43 0.19
C LEU A 57 -13.61 -10.89 1.58
N THR A 58 -13.25 -11.81 2.47
CA THR A 58 -12.57 -11.48 3.74
C THR A 58 -11.10 -11.89 3.63
N ARG A 59 -10.19 -10.97 3.98
CA ARG A 59 -8.74 -11.21 3.93
C ARG A 59 -8.04 -10.61 5.15
N ALA A 60 -7.18 -11.39 5.77
CA ALA A 60 -6.20 -10.88 6.72
C ALA A 60 -5.06 -10.22 5.94
N LEU A 61 -4.71 -9.00 6.32
CA LEU A 61 -3.62 -8.22 5.77
C LEU A 61 -2.53 -8.03 6.81
N PHE A 62 -1.29 -8.00 6.36
CA PHE A 62 -0.14 -7.57 7.14
C PHE A 62 0.31 -6.19 6.64
N TYR A 63 0.40 -5.23 7.55
CA TYR A 63 0.90 -3.89 7.27
C TYR A 63 2.28 -3.70 7.92
N PRO A 64 3.36 -3.62 7.12
CA PRO A 64 4.71 -3.50 7.65
C PRO A 64 5.03 -2.05 8.05
N PHE A 65 5.82 -1.91 9.12
CA PHE A 65 6.48 -0.67 9.49
C PHE A 65 7.99 -0.77 9.22
N PRO A 66 8.65 0.33 8.84
CA PRO A 66 10.10 0.39 8.65
C PRO A 66 10.80 0.41 10.02
N VAL A 67 10.84 -0.74 10.72
CA VAL A 67 11.48 -0.86 12.03
C VAL A 67 12.95 -1.23 11.87
N ASN A 68 13.84 -0.37 12.34
CA ASN A 68 15.30 -0.54 12.30
C ASN A 68 15.98 0.33 13.38
N LEU A 69 17.31 0.40 13.39
CA LEU A 69 18.07 1.19 14.38
C LEU A 69 17.73 2.69 14.36
N SER A 70 17.38 3.23 13.19
CA SER A 70 17.01 4.65 12.98
C SER A 70 15.52 4.95 13.18
N SER A 71 14.67 3.92 13.29
CA SER A 71 13.21 4.04 13.26
C SER A 71 12.56 3.01 14.18
N SER A 72 11.99 3.47 15.30
CA SER A 72 11.38 2.58 16.30
C SER A 72 10.05 2.01 15.78
N TYR A 73 9.51 0.98 16.46
CA TYR A 73 8.11 0.63 16.24
C TYR A 73 7.19 1.85 16.53
N PRO A 74 6.10 2.07 15.78
CA PRO A 74 5.20 3.20 16.02
C PRO A 74 4.58 3.20 17.43
N ASP A 75 4.61 4.35 18.10
CA ASP A 75 4.02 4.49 19.44
C ASP A 75 2.50 4.65 19.40
N SER A 76 1.98 5.18 18.29
CA SER A 76 0.55 5.40 18.08
C SER A 76 0.16 4.85 16.70
N ILE A 77 -0.89 4.03 16.63
CA ILE A 77 -1.38 3.39 15.40
C ILE A 77 -2.91 3.44 15.42
N PHE A 78 -3.50 3.87 14.33
CA PHE A 78 -4.93 3.85 14.10
C PHE A 78 -5.23 3.20 12.75
N VAL A 79 -6.26 2.36 12.72
CA VAL A 79 -6.75 1.70 11.50
C VAL A 79 -8.23 1.98 11.38
N PHE A 80 -8.66 2.49 10.22
CA PHE A 80 -10.06 2.79 9.93
C PHE A 80 -10.47 2.23 8.57
N GLU A 81 -11.73 1.80 8.47
CA GLU A 81 -12.41 1.56 7.21
C GLU A 81 -13.20 2.83 6.84
N GLN A 82 -12.96 3.36 5.64
CA GLN A 82 -13.66 4.52 5.08
C GLN A 82 -13.75 5.74 6.03
N ASP A 83 -12.67 6.05 6.76
CA ASP A 83 -12.54 7.16 7.72
C ASP A 83 -13.49 7.14 8.95
N ILE A 84 -14.43 6.21 9.03
CA ILE A 84 -15.52 6.24 10.02
C ILE A 84 -15.39 5.10 11.03
N LYS A 85 -15.02 3.90 10.55
CA LYS A 85 -15.10 2.69 11.36
C LYS A 85 -13.73 2.24 11.82
N ALA A 86 -13.43 2.42 13.11
CA ALA A 86 -12.22 1.91 13.72
C ALA A 86 -12.15 0.38 13.58
N MET A 87 -10.97 -0.14 13.22
CA MET A 87 -10.74 -1.55 13.00
C MET A 87 -9.79 -2.12 14.06
N PRO A 88 -10.09 -3.30 14.62
CA PRO A 88 -9.14 -3.99 15.49
C PRO A 88 -7.96 -4.49 14.68
N PHE A 89 -6.78 -4.51 15.31
CA PHE A 89 -5.56 -5.07 14.76
C PHE A 89 -4.75 -5.76 15.85
N THR A 90 -3.86 -6.65 15.45
CA THR A 90 -2.88 -7.28 16.34
C THR A 90 -1.47 -6.80 15.98
N ARG A 91 -0.65 -6.52 17.00
CA ARG A 91 0.74 -6.12 16.80
C ARG A 91 1.62 -7.34 16.53
N SER A 92 2.64 -7.15 15.71
CA SER A 92 3.77 -8.05 15.52
C SER A 92 5.07 -7.26 15.72
N SER A 93 6.24 -7.90 15.56
CA SER A 93 7.54 -7.23 15.73
C SER A 93 7.80 -6.12 14.70
N THR A 94 7.30 -6.25 13.48
CA THR A 94 7.60 -5.35 12.35
C THR A 94 6.37 -4.76 11.68
N GLY A 95 5.18 -4.93 12.25
CA GLY A 95 3.94 -4.47 11.63
C GLY A 95 2.70 -4.79 12.45
N ILE A 96 1.53 -4.69 11.82
CA ILE A 96 0.23 -5.09 12.38
C ILE A 96 -0.50 -6.04 11.43
N HIS A 97 -1.40 -6.84 11.98
CA HIS A 97 -2.36 -7.62 11.22
C HIS A 97 -3.78 -7.14 11.48
N PHE A 98 -4.59 -7.04 10.43
CA PHE A 98 -6.03 -6.75 10.54
C PHE A 98 -6.77 -7.46 9.41
N SER A 99 -8.08 -7.63 9.55
CA SER A 99 -8.92 -8.24 8.51
C SER A 99 -9.78 -7.21 7.83
N ILE A 100 -9.85 -7.28 6.50
CA ILE A 100 -10.75 -6.45 5.70
C ILE A 100 -11.84 -7.33 5.09
N LYS A 101 -12.99 -6.71 4.81
CA LYS A 101 -14.12 -7.32 4.11
C LYS A 101 -14.46 -6.43 2.92
N VAL A 102 -14.51 -7.01 1.72
CA VAL A 102 -14.82 -6.28 0.48
C VAL A 102 -16.00 -6.96 -0.21
N LEU A 103 -17.06 -6.19 -0.44
CA LEU A 103 -18.28 -6.68 -1.06
C LEU A 103 -18.05 -7.08 -2.52
N PRO A 104 -18.94 -7.89 -3.13
CA PRO A 104 -18.88 -8.21 -4.55
C PRO A 104 -18.84 -6.97 -5.44
N ASP A 105 -18.04 -7.02 -6.51
CA ASP A 105 -17.90 -5.96 -7.51
C ASP A 105 -17.71 -4.54 -6.90
N SER A 106 -17.04 -4.44 -5.75
CA SER A 106 -16.90 -3.20 -4.99
C SER A 106 -15.44 -2.86 -4.66
N GLU A 107 -15.23 -1.67 -4.11
CA GLU A 107 -13.96 -1.27 -3.50
C GLU A 107 -14.15 -0.79 -2.06
N THR A 108 -13.10 -0.92 -1.25
CA THR A 108 -13.03 -0.34 0.10
C THR A 108 -11.69 0.36 0.27
N THR A 109 -11.67 1.39 1.11
CA THR A 109 -10.43 2.10 1.47
C THR A 109 -10.16 1.89 2.94
N ILE A 110 -8.96 1.38 3.22
CA ILE A 110 -8.45 1.25 4.58
C ILE A 110 -7.48 2.38 4.82
N LYS A 111 -7.63 3.05 5.95
CA LYS A 111 -6.71 4.08 6.41
C LYS A 111 -5.85 3.53 7.53
N VAL A 112 -4.54 3.68 7.38
CA VAL A 112 -3.57 3.39 8.45
C VAL A 112 -2.84 4.68 8.75
N SER A 113 -2.97 5.15 10.00
CA SER A 113 -2.29 6.37 10.48
C SER A 113 -1.40 6.01 11.65
N TYR A 114 -0.15 6.45 11.63
CA TYR A 114 0.78 6.14 12.71
C TYR A 114 1.79 7.25 12.97
N ARG A 115 2.30 7.27 14.21
CA ARG A 115 3.42 8.11 14.63
C ARG A 115 4.62 7.25 14.97
N GLN A 116 5.76 7.58 14.38
CA GLN A 116 7.00 6.82 14.52
C GLN A 116 8.14 7.75 14.96
N LYS A 117 8.88 7.37 16.00
CA LYS A 117 10.06 8.12 16.43
C LYS A 117 11.22 7.86 15.47
N LEU A 118 12.02 8.89 15.26
CA LEU A 118 13.22 8.86 14.42
C LEU A 118 14.43 9.30 15.23
N THR A 119 15.55 8.62 15.03
CA THR A 119 16.84 8.95 15.67
C THR A 119 17.86 9.50 14.68
N SER A 120 17.48 9.66 13.41
CA SER A 120 18.29 10.23 12.33
C SER A 120 17.47 11.16 11.43
N GLU A 121 18.15 12.00 10.64
CA GLU A 121 17.56 12.87 9.62
C GLU A 121 17.21 12.14 8.32
N GLU A 122 16.74 10.91 8.45
CA GLU A 122 16.30 10.04 7.37
C GLU A 122 15.04 9.30 7.81
N MET A 123 14.10 9.15 6.89
CA MET A 123 12.98 8.25 7.05
C MET A 123 12.80 7.41 5.79
N LYS A 124 12.34 6.18 6.00
CA LYS A 124 12.00 5.21 4.95
C LYS A 124 10.50 4.92 4.99
N TYR A 125 9.84 4.88 3.86
CA TYR A 125 8.49 4.33 3.71
C TYR A 125 8.53 3.14 2.74
N ILE A 126 8.00 2.00 3.16
CA ILE A 126 8.09 0.73 2.42
C ILE A 126 7.13 0.78 1.23
N LEU A 127 7.67 0.71 0.02
CA LEU A 127 6.89 0.67 -1.22
C LEU A 127 6.94 -0.69 -1.90
N THR A 128 8.09 -1.36 -1.77
CA THR A 128 8.43 -2.62 -2.44
C THR A 128 7.50 -3.77 -2.08
N SER A 129 6.75 -3.69 -0.98
CA SER A 129 5.71 -4.67 -0.61
C SER A 129 4.59 -4.79 -1.64
N THR A 130 4.38 -3.77 -2.48
CA THR A 130 3.46 -3.82 -3.63
C THR A 130 3.77 -5.00 -4.55
N GLN A 131 5.04 -5.39 -4.70
CA GLN A 131 5.44 -6.52 -5.55
C GLN A 131 4.80 -7.86 -5.13
N SER A 132 4.51 -8.05 -3.84
CA SER A 132 3.85 -9.26 -3.34
C SER A 132 2.42 -9.42 -3.86
N TRP A 133 1.79 -8.33 -4.30
CA TRP A 133 0.47 -8.32 -4.92
C TRP A 133 0.50 -8.72 -6.40
N LYS A 134 1.70 -8.85 -6.99
CA LYS A 134 1.93 -9.26 -8.39
C LYS A 134 1.20 -8.39 -9.43
N GLN A 135 0.81 -7.18 -9.04
CA GLN A 135 0.15 -6.21 -9.90
C GLN A 135 0.61 -4.80 -9.53
N PRO A 136 0.87 -3.92 -10.52
CA PRO A 136 1.14 -2.52 -10.24
C PRO A 136 -0.09 -1.82 -9.65
N LEU A 137 0.17 -0.78 -8.86
CA LEU A 137 -0.85 0.17 -8.45
C LEU A 137 -1.35 0.93 -9.67
N GLU A 138 -2.67 1.07 -9.80
CA GLU A 138 -3.28 1.93 -10.81
C GLU A 138 -2.82 3.38 -10.59
N LYS A 139 -2.80 3.82 -9.32
CA LYS A 139 -2.37 5.16 -8.93
C LYS A 139 -1.73 5.15 -7.54
N ALA A 140 -0.61 5.87 -7.39
CA ALA A 140 0.00 6.14 -6.10
C ALA A 140 0.27 7.64 -5.95
N GLU A 141 -0.09 8.20 -4.80
CA GLU A 141 0.11 9.61 -4.47
C GLU A 141 0.88 9.74 -3.16
N TYR A 142 1.96 10.54 -3.18
CA TYR A 142 2.76 10.81 -1.99
C TYR A 142 2.86 12.31 -1.78
N LYS A 143 2.58 12.74 -0.55
CA LYS A 143 2.67 14.13 -0.13
C LYS A 143 3.59 14.20 1.08
N ILE A 144 4.77 14.78 0.90
CA ILE A 144 5.78 14.93 1.94
C ILE A 144 5.75 16.37 2.44
N LEU A 145 5.50 16.54 3.74
CA LEU A 145 5.51 17.82 4.43
C LEU A 145 6.72 17.85 5.35
N LEU A 146 7.69 18.69 5.00
CA LEU A 146 8.89 18.92 5.78
C LEU A 146 8.78 20.28 6.46
N THR A 147 8.89 20.36 7.79
CA THR A 147 8.81 21.65 8.48
C THR A 147 9.89 22.61 7.96
N LYS A 148 9.62 23.93 7.95
CA LYS A 148 10.55 24.97 7.48
C LYS A 148 11.88 25.03 8.25
N LYS A 149 12.00 24.32 9.38
CA LYS A 149 13.25 24.13 10.16
C LYS A 149 14.26 23.23 9.44
N PHE A 150 13.79 22.44 8.49
CA PHE A 150 14.60 21.48 7.75
C PHE A 150 14.71 21.83 6.28
N GLU A 151 15.79 21.36 5.68
CA GLU A 151 16.05 21.40 4.24
C GLU A 151 16.12 19.98 3.71
N LEU A 152 15.42 19.73 2.60
CA LEU A 152 15.43 18.42 1.96
C LEU A 152 16.78 18.23 1.29
N THR A 153 17.51 17.19 1.68
CA THR A 153 18.82 16.85 1.10
C THR A 153 18.71 15.75 0.06
N ASN A 154 17.77 14.81 0.24
CA ASN A 154 17.51 13.75 -0.73
C ASN A 154 16.06 13.28 -0.68
N LEU A 155 15.50 12.94 -1.84
CA LEU A 155 14.21 12.26 -1.99
C LEU A 155 14.35 11.20 -3.08
N SER A 156 14.18 9.92 -2.74
CA SER A 156 14.43 8.82 -3.70
C SER A 156 13.46 8.82 -4.89
N LEU A 157 12.27 9.41 -4.74
CA LEU A 157 11.32 9.63 -5.82
C LEU A 157 11.30 11.10 -6.22
N LYS A 158 11.46 11.39 -7.51
CA LYS A 158 11.40 12.76 -8.03
C LYS A 158 9.99 13.35 -7.81
N PRO A 159 9.87 14.55 -7.20
CA PRO A 159 8.59 15.23 -7.03
C PRO A 159 8.12 15.87 -8.34
N ASP A 160 6.83 15.81 -8.59
CA ASP A 160 6.18 16.43 -9.73
C ASP A 160 5.85 17.89 -9.44
N LYS A 161 5.49 18.20 -8.19
CA LYS A 161 5.24 19.56 -7.72
C LYS A 161 5.92 19.82 -6.38
N LYS A 162 6.44 21.03 -6.23
CA LYS A 162 6.89 21.59 -4.95
C LYS A 162 6.01 22.78 -4.61
N ASP A 163 5.66 22.90 -3.34
CA ASP A 163 4.85 23.99 -2.81
C ASP A 163 5.38 24.36 -1.42
N SER A 164 4.88 25.44 -0.84
CA SER A 164 5.14 25.73 0.56
C SER A 164 4.10 26.62 1.19
N ASN A 165 3.95 26.50 2.50
CA ASN A 165 3.17 27.42 3.32
C ASN A 165 4.03 27.94 4.48
N SER A 166 3.40 28.64 5.44
CA SER A 166 4.07 29.20 6.61
C SER A 166 4.78 28.15 7.48
N THR A 167 4.35 26.89 7.44
CA THR A 167 4.85 25.82 8.32
C THR A 167 5.71 24.79 7.59
N TYR A 168 5.38 24.45 6.34
CA TYR A 168 5.96 23.32 5.62
C TYR A 168 6.48 23.71 4.24
N ASN A 169 7.59 23.08 3.84
CA ASN A 169 7.88 22.80 2.44
C ASN A 169 7.14 21.51 2.06
N ILE A 170 6.46 21.50 0.92
CA ILE A 170 5.57 20.41 0.51
C ILE A 170 6.04 19.85 -0.83
N TYR A 171 6.16 18.53 -0.93
CA TYR A 171 6.56 17.82 -2.13
C TYR A 171 5.46 16.83 -2.50
N TYR A 172 4.99 16.92 -3.74
CA TYR A 172 3.95 16.05 -4.29
C TYR A 172 4.57 15.13 -5.33
N ILE A 173 4.25 13.85 -5.23
CA ILE A 173 4.62 12.80 -6.18
C ILE A 173 3.35 12.05 -6.56
N THR A 174 3.13 11.83 -7.85
CA THR A 174 2.08 11.00 -8.41
C THR A 174 2.72 9.97 -9.34
N LYS A 175 2.27 8.73 -9.24
CA LYS A 175 2.65 7.62 -10.12
C LYS A 175 1.40 6.92 -10.62
N GLU A 176 1.44 6.45 -11.85
CA GLU A 176 0.40 5.64 -12.49
C GLU A 176 1.02 4.34 -12.98
N ASN A 177 0.26 3.24 -12.95
CA ASN A 177 0.75 1.90 -13.29
C ASN A 177 2.09 1.56 -12.59
N PHE A 178 2.12 1.78 -11.28
CA PHE A 178 3.35 1.86 -10.50
C PHE A 178 3.69 0.53 -9.83
N MET A 179 4.84 -0.04 -10.17
CA MET A 179 5.46 -1.17 -9.49
C MET A 179 6.80 -0.71 -8.88
N PRO A 180 6.84 -0.32 -7.60
CA PRO A 180 8.07 0.20 -6.98
C PRO A 180 9.14 -0.87 -6.85
N GLU A 181 10.35 -0.57 -7.33
CA GLU A 181 11.56 -1.39 -7.12
C GLU A 181 12.36 -0.96 -5.89
N THR A 182 12.11 0.25 -5.39
CA THR A 182 12.79 0.84 -4.23
C THR A 182 11.79 1.48 -3.29
N ASP A 183 12.13 1.50 -2.00
CA ASP A 183 11.38 2.23 -0.98
C ASP A 183 11.52 3.75 -1.15
N LEU A 184 10.56 4.50 -0.61
CA LEU A 184 10.66 5.95 -0.52
C LEU A 184 11.60 6.32 0.62
N ILE A 185 12.67 7.04 0.30
CA ILE A 185 13.66 7.55 1.25
C ILE A 185 13.59 9.08 1.23
N VAL A 186 13.36 9.67 2.38
CA VAL A 186 13.42 11.13 2.58
C VAL A 186 14.57 11.42 3.53
N LYS A 187 15.53 12.23 3.10
CA LYS A 187 16.63 12.73 3.95
C LYS A 187 16.56 14.25 4.04
N TRP A 188 16.91 14.78 5.20
CA TRP A 188 16.94 16.21 5.43
C TRP A 188 18.15 16.63 6.26
N ALA A 189 18.34 17.93 6.38
CA ALA A 189 19.27 18.55 7.31
C ALA A 189 18.55 19.68 8.05
N ARG A 190 19.06 20.05 9.22
CA ARG A 190 18.59 21.23 9.95
C ARG A 190 19.13 22.48 9.25
N ARG A 191 18.27 23.45 8.96
CA ARG A 191 18.72 24.72 8.35
C ARG A 191 19.65 25.46 9.32
N GLY A 192 20.72 26.03 8.79
CA GLY A 192 21.65 26.89 9.53
C GLY A 192 22.57 26.14 10.51
N LYS A 193 22.81 24.85 10.28
CA LYS A 193 23.95 24.12 10.84
C LYS A 193 25.01 23.92 9.76
#